data_AF-A0A913YKE0-F1
#
_entry.id   AF-A0A913YKE0-F1
#
_cell.length_a   1.000
_cell.length_b   1.000
_cell.length_c   1.000
_cell.angle_alpha   90.00
_cell.angle_beta   90.00
_cell.angle_gamma   90.00
#
_symmetry.space_group_name_H-M   'P 1'
#
loop_
_entity.id
_entity.type
_entity.pdbx_description
1 polymer ?
#
loop_
_entity_poly.entity_id
_entity_poly.type
_entity_poly.pdbx_seq_one_letter_code
_entity_poly.pdbx_strand_id
1 'polypeptide(L)'
;MKTKGCVVINTSCPRSMAEDIWWKRGAFNKMAKQKCPFGASGVATRFCDQEKGWQKPNLMDCVSNSFLTLRTTVSVPFVEF
;
A
#
# COMPACT_ATOMS: atom_id res chain seq x y z
N MET A 1 30.43 4.88 30.27
CA MET A 1 29.56 4.18 29.29
C MET A 1 28.66 5.21 28.61
N LYS A 2 28.95 5.63 27.36
CA LYS A 2 27.97 6.37 26.57
C LYS A 2 27.00 5.34 25.98
N THR A 3 25.83 5.20 26.58
CA THR A 3 24.68 4.58 25.93
C THR A 3 24.41 5.40 24.66
N LYS A 4 24.83 4.89 23.50
CA LYS A 4 24.43 5.47 22.21
C LYS A 4 22.94 5.21 22.06
N GLY A 5 22.11 6.11 22.58
CA GLY A 5 20.67 6.09 22.30
C GLY A 5 20.44 6.18 20.80
N CYS A 6 19.45 5.45 20.28
CA CYS A 6 18.99 5.64 18.91
C CYS A 6 18.39 7.05 18.79
N VAL A 7 18.92 7.84 17.86
CA VAL A 7 18.33 9.13 17.51
C VAL A 7 17.07 8.86 16.70
N VAL A 8 15.91 9.17 17.27
CA VAL A 8 14.64 9.13 16.54
C VAL A 8 14.57 10.33 15.62
N ILE A 9 14.85 10.11 14.34
CA ILE A 9 14.74 11.14 13.29
C ILE A 9 13.29 11.21 12.81
N ASN A 10 12.54 12.20 13.33
CA ASN A 10 11.16 12.47 12.94
C ASN A 10 11.08 13.37 11.70
N THR A 11 11.79 13.00 10.63
CA THR A 11 11.80 13.72 9.34
C THR A 11 10.93 13.04 8.28
N SER A 12 10.37 11.88 8.61
CA SER A 12 9.54 11.05 7.73
C SER A 12 8.83 9.97 8.55
N CYS A 13 7.75 9.41 8.01
CA CYS A 13 7.15 8.24 8.64
C CYS A 13 8.08 7.02 8.48
N PRO A 14 8.37 6.27 9.57
CA PRO A 14 9.31 5.15 9.54
C PRO A 14 8.78 3.98 8.71
N ARG A 15 9.63 2.98 8.42
CA ARG A 15 9.15 1.74 7.80
C ARG A 15 8.16 1.04 8.75
N SER A 16 7.01 0.61 8.25
CA SER A 16 5.99 -0.09 9.06
C SER A 16 5.26 -1.16 8.25
N MET A 17 4.56 -2.07 8.92
CA MET A 17 3.71 -3.08 8.29
C MET A 17 2.24 -2.75 8.59
N ALA A 18 1.39 -2.81 7.57
CA ALA A 18 -0.06 -2.67 7.71
C ALA A 18 -0.76 -3.31 6.50
N GLU A 19 -1.88 -4.00 6.72
CA GLU A 19 -2.64 -4.73 5.68
C GLU A 19 -1.76 -5.72 4.89
N ASP A 20 -0.89 -6.45 5.61
CA ASP A 20 0.12 -7.36 5.04
C ASP A 20 1.10 -6.73 4.03
N ILE A 21 1.19 -5.39 4.03
CA ILE A 21 2.11 -4.63 3.19
C ILE A 21 3.22 -4.02 4.04
N TRP A 22 4.47 -4.20 3.59
CA TRP A 22 5.62 -3.49 4.12
C TRP A 22 5.76 -2.10 3.50
N TRP A 23 5.34 -1.07 4.24
CA TRP A 23 5.46 0.33 3.87
C TRP A 23 6.89 0.81 4.09
N LYS A 24 7.58 1.16 3.00
CA LYS A 24 8.87 1.87 3.06
C LYS A 24 8.69 3.23 3.76
N ARG A 25 9.81 3.83 4.19
CA ARG A 25 9.82 5.18 4.78
C ARG A 25 9.11 6.18 3.85
N GLY A 26 8.16 6.92 4.40
CA GLY A 26 7.31 7.86 3.65
C GLY A 26 7.64 9.31 3.99
N ALA A 27 7.76 10.18 2.99
CA ALA A 27 7.91 11.62 3.22
C ALA A 27 6.61 12.20 3.79
N PHE A 28 6.72 13.17 4.70
CA PHE A 28 5.56 13.85 5.27
C PHE A 28 4.71 14.53 4.21
N ASN A 29 3.40 14.55 4.46
CA ASN A 29 2.34 15.08 3.62
C ASN A 29 2.38 14.52 2.18
N LYS A 30 2.87 13.28 2.01
CA LYS A 30 2.91 12.57 0.73
C LYS A 30 2.23 11.21 0.84
N MET A 31 1.70 10.75 -0.30
CA MET A 31 1.23 9.38 -0.46
C MET A 31 2.41 8.45 -0.80
N ALA A 32 2.63 7.46 0.05
CA ALA A 32 3.47 6.32 -0.28
C ALA A 32 2.68 5.32 -1.11
N LYS A 33 3.35 4.69 -2.08
CA LYS A 33 2.78 3.66 -2.96
C LYS A 33 3.49 2.34 -2.71
N GLN A 34 2.75 1.25 -2.65
CA GLN A 34 3.27 -0.12 -2.60
C GLN A 34 2.41 -1.03 -3.48
N LYS A 35 2.91 -2.22 -3.77
CA LYS A 35 2.10 -3.27 -4.40
C LYS A 35 1.00 -3.70 -3.43
N CYS A 36 -0.15 -4.09 -3.99
CA CYS A 36 -1.22 -4.75 -3.25
C CYS A 36 -0.72 -6.03 -2.55
N PRO A 37 -1.43 -6.49 -1.50
CA PRO A 37 -1.06 -7.69 -0.79
C PRO A 37 -1.18 -8.93 -1.68
N PHE A 38 -0.65 -10.05 -1.21
CA PHE A 38 -0.73 -11.31 -1.94
C PHE A 38 -2.19 -11.68 -2.26
N GLY A 39 -2.43 -12.16 -3.49
CA GLY A 39 -3.77 -12.50 -3.97
C GLY A 39 -4.57 -11.31 -4.54
N ALA A 40 -4.03 -10.09 -4.51
CA ALA A 40 -4.60 -8.92 -5.17
C ALA A 40 -3.58 -8.24 -6.10
N SER A 41 -4.07 -7.59 -7.14
CA SER A 41 -3.27 -6.81 -8.09
C SER A 41 -3.73 -5.35 -8.08
N GLY A 42 -2.79 -4.45 -8.33
CA GLY A 42 -3.01 -3.00 -8.30
C GLY A 42 -1.99 -2.25 -7.46
N VAL A 43 -2.37 -1.10 -6.92
CA VAL A 43 -1.50 -0.23 -6.12
C VAL A 43 -2.16 0.13 -4.80
N ALA A 44 -1.51 -0.20 -3.68
CA ALA A 44 -1.92 0.29 -2.38
C ALA A 44 -1.28 1.67 -2.12
N THR A 45 -2.04 2.59 -1.54
CA THR A 45 -1.54 3.91 -1.13
C THR A 45 -1.65 4.11 0.37
N ARG A 46 -0.75 4.90 0.96
CA ARG A 46 -0.85 5.27 2.37
C ARG A 46 -0.31 6.68 2.57
N PHE A 47 -1.06 7.51 3.28
CA PHE A 47 -0.66 8.87 3.57
C PHE A 47 0.24 8.92 4.80
N CYS A 48 1.37 9.60 4.66
CA CYS A 48 2.24 9.94 5.78
C CYS A 48 1.95 11.38 6.19
N ASP A 49 1.23 11.55 7.30
CA ASP A 49 0.94 12.85 7.89
C ASP A 49 2.11 13.32 8.77
N GLN A 50 2.39 14.61 8.83
CA GLN A 50 3.49 15.15 9.63
C GLN A 50 3.24 15.08 11.13
N GLU A 51 2.00 15.27 11.58
CA GLU A 51 1.64 15.33 13.00
C GLU A 51 1.16 13.97 13.50
N LYS A 52 0.33 13.30 12.70
CA LYS A 52 -0.31 12.02 13.05
C LYS A 52 0.47 10.80 12.56
N GLY A 53 1.49 11.00 11.72
CA GLY A 53 2.26 9.91 11.12
C GLY A 53 1.46 9.11 10.10
N TRP A 54 1.71 7.80 10.02
CA TRP A 54 1.04 6.93 9.06
C TRP A 54 -0.47 6.85 9.28
N GLN A 55 -1.24 7.25 8.27
CA GLN A 55 -2.68 7.05 8.23
C GLN A 55 -3.05 5.61 7.83
N LYS A 56 -4.33 5.27 7.84
CA LYS A 56 -4.82 3.97 7.37
C LYS A 56 -4.44 3.77 5.89
N PRO A 57 -3.97 2.58 5.49
CA PRO A 57 -3.77 2.25 4.09
C PRO A 57 -5.07 2.33 3.29
N ASN A 58 -4.97 2.87 2.09
CA ASN A 58 -6.02 2.85 1.09
C ASN A 58 -5.75 1.72 0.09
N LEU A 59 -6.70 0.79 0.01
CA LEU A 59 -6.66 -0.40 -0.85
C LEU A 59 -7.72 -0.35 -1.97
N MET A 60 -8.32 0.81 -2.22
CA MET A 60 -9.40 0.94 -3.22
C MET A 60 -8.94 0.59 -4.65
N ASP A 61 -7.64 0.75 -4.94
CA ASP A 61 -7.04 0.36 -6.21
C ASP A 61 -6.48 -1.08 -6.21
N CYS A 62 -6.82 -1.89 -5.19
CA CYS A 62 -6.46 -3.31 -5.11
C CYS A 62 -7.65 -4.21 -5.47
N VAL A 63 -7.47 -5.07 -6.46
CA VAL A 63 -8.50 -6.01 -6.94
C VAL A 63 -8.03 -7.44 -6.72
N SER A 64 -8.89 -8.29 -6.17
CA SER A 64 -8.56 -9.71 -5.99
C SER A 64 -8.31 -10.40 -7.32
N ASN A 65 -7.31 -11.28 -7.36
CA ASN A 65 -6.92 -11.98 -8.59
C ASN A 65 -8.06 -12.85 -9.13
N SER A 66 -8.88 -13.44 -8.26
CA SER A 66 -10.08 -14.18 -8.66
C SER A 66 -11.08 -13.31 -9.41
N PHE A 67 -11.28 -12.06 -8.98
CA PHE A 67 -12.17 -11.13 -9.67
C PHE A 67 -11.59 -10.65 -11.01
N LEU A 68 -10.27 -10.54 -11.12
CA LEU A 68 -9.62 -10.25 -12.40
C LEU A 68 -9.81 -11.40 -13.40
N THR A 69 -9.71 -12.66 -12.95
CA THR A 69 -10.04 -13.82 -13.79
C THR A 69 -11.50 -13.77 -14.25
N LEU A 70 -12.44 -13.52 -13.34
CA LEU A 70 -13.86 -13.42 -13.69
C LEU A 70 -14.14 -12.28 -14.68
N ARG A 71 -13.49 -11.13 -14.55
CA ARG A 71 -13.62 -10.02 -15.52
C ARG A 71 -13.30 -10.48 -16.95
N THR A 72 -12.23 -11.26 -17.12
CA THR A 72 -11.87 -11.79 -18.46
C THR A 72 -12.88 -12.82 -18.98
N THR A 73 -13.52 -13.59 -18.09
CA THR A 73 -14.55 -14.57 -18.46
C THR A 73 -15.90 -13.91 -18.80
N VAL A 74 -16.20 -12.74 -18.26
CA VAL A 74 -17.43 -11.99 -18.58
C VAL A 74 -17.23 -11.09 -19.80
N SER A 75 -16.00 -10.65 -20.07
CA SER A 75 -15.66 -9.83 -21.25
C SER A 75 -15.40 -10.65 -22.52
N VAL A 76 -15.99 -11.84 -22.65
CA VAL A 76 -15.96 -12.53 -23.95
C VAL A 76 -16.77 -11.67 -24.91
N PRO A 77 -16.23 -11.26 -26.08
CA PRO A 77 -17.09 -10.73 -27.11
C PRO A 77 -18.14 -11.80 -27.39
N PHE A 78 -19.40 -11.41 -27.49
CA PHE A 78 -20.46 -12.25 -28.03
C PHE A 78 -19.96 -12.77 -29.39
N VAL A 79 -19.39 -13.98 -29.43
CA VAL A 79 -19.10 -14.66 -30.68
C VAL A 79 -20.45 -15.13 -31.16
N GLU A 80 -21.07 -14.26 -31.94
CA GLU A 80 -22.27 -14.51 -32.70
C GLU A 80 -21.94 -15.66 -33.68
N PHE A 81 -22.55 -16.83 -33.44
CA PHE A 81 -22.60 -17.94 -34.39
C PHE A 81 -23.67 -17.67 -35.45
#